data_AF-A0A1G1K5Z3-F1
#
_entry.id   AF-A0A1G1K5Z3-F1
#
_cell.length_a   1.000
_cell.length_b   1.000
_cell.length_c   1.000
_cell.angle_alpha   90.00
_cell.angle_beta   90.00
_cell.angle_gamma   90.00
#
_symmetry.space_group_name_H-M   'P 1'
#
loop_
_entity.id
_entity.type
_entity.pdbx_description
1 polymer ?
#
loop_
_entity_poly.entity_id
_entity_poly.type
_entity_poly.pdbx_seq_one_letter_code
_entity_poly.pdbx_strand_id
1 'polypeptide(L)'
;MFLVVFSNTWGGEPERAEGISVYLVPEHVVREAHVDYVQRFIVKDATGESVLAWDETAEGLMNQIKQQPAELRANGVWLVVTQPASYSTRDNQELENLGLLAETNHIPLFQSQASELPHGWKRIH
;
A
#
# COMPACT_ATOMS: atom_id res chain seq x y z
N MET A 1 23.28 -29.22 -30.72
CA MET A 1 23.51 -27.79 -30.45
C MET A 1 22.18 -27.23 -29.96
N PHE A 2 22.01 -27.13 -28.65
CA PHE A 2 20.77 -26.63 -28.05
C PHE A 2 20.89 -25.12 -27.92
N LEU A 3 19.99 -24.40 -28.58
CA LEU A 3 19.86 -22.96 -28.47
C LEU A 3 19.19 -22.66 -27.13
N VAL A 4 19.96 -22.15 -26.16
CA VAL A 4 19.39 -21.63 -24.91
C VAL A 4 18.86 -20.22 -25.23
N VAL A 5 17.54 -20.10 -25.31
CA VAL A 5 16.86 -18.81 -25.40
C VAL A 5 16.83 -18.23 -23.99
N PHE A 6 17.63 -17.22 -23.71
CA PHE A 6 17.49 -16.42 -22.49
C PHE A 6 16.28 -15.51 -22.66
N SER A 7 15.15 -15.90 -22.05
CA SER A 7 14.04 -14.99 -21.82
C SER A 7 14.42 -14.06 -20.67
N ASN A 8 14.87 -12.84 -20.99
CA ASN A 8 14.94 -11.74 -20.02
C ASN A 8 13.50 -11.32 -19.68
N THR A 9 12.87 -11.95 -18.70
CA THR A 9 11.69 -11.39 -18.04
C THR A 9 12.18 -10.40 -16.97
N TRP A 10 12.55 -9.20 -17.39
CA TRP A 10 12.42 -8.05 -16.50
C TRP A 10 10.93 -7.78 -16.36
N GLY A 11 10.37 -8.07 -15.18
CA GLY A 11 8.93 -7.91 -14.90
C GLY A 11 8.25 -9.25 -14.60
N GLY A 12 8.50 -9.78 -13.41
CA GLY A 12 7.51 -10.66 -12.77
C GLY A 12 6.23 -9.86 -12.52
N GLU A 13 5.10 -10.55 -12.38
CA GLU A 13 3.90 -9.90 -11.83
C GLU A 13 4.26 -9.30 -10.46
N PRO A 14 3.77 -8.10 -10.11
CA PRO A 14 4.07 -7.49 -8.82
C PRO A 14 3.84 -8.46 -7.67
N GLU A 15 4.87 -8.67 -6.84
CA GLU A 15 4.79 -9.55 -5.68
C GLU A 15 4.75 -8.72 -4.40
N ARG A 16 3.76 -8.96 -3.55
CA ARG A 16 3.59 -8.23 -2.28
C ARG A 16 4.84 -8.28 -1.40
N ALA A 17 5.53 -9.41 -1.37
CA ALA A 17 6.74 -9.59 -0.56
C ALA A 17 7.88 -8.64 -0.97
N GLU A 18 7.84 -8.14 -2.20
CA GLU A 18 8.82 -7.22 -2.77
C GLU A 18 8.28 -5.79 -2.92
N GLY A 19 7.07 -5.52 -2.41
CA GLY A 19 6.38 -4.24 -2.52
C GLY A 19 6.24 -3.51 -1.18
N ILE A 20 5.53 -2.39 -1.21
CA ILE A 20 5.25 -1.59 -0.01
C ILE A 20 3.90 -2.01 0.55
N SER A 21 3.88 -2.62 1.74
CA SER A 21 2.64 -2.99 2.42
C SER A 21 2.12 -1.82 3.24
N VAL A 22 0.87 -1.41 3.04
CA VAL A 22 0.23 -0.33 3.78
C VAL A 22 -1.00 -0.89 4.48
N TYR A 23 -1.17 -0.59 5.77
CA TYR A 23 -2.37 -0.93 6.52
C TYR A 23 -3.09 0.35 6.89
N LEU A 24 -4.35 0.47 6.50
CA LEU A 24 -5.20 1.61 6.89
C LEU A 24 -5.98 1.28 8.16
N VAL A 25 -5.68 2.01 9.22
CA VAL A 25 -6.39 1.97 10.51
C VAL A 25 -7.55 2.98 10.47
N PRO A 26 -8.81 2.58 10.73
CA PRO A 26 -9.94 3.50 10.77
C PRO A 26 -9.78 4.61 11.80
N GLU A 27 -10.33 5.79 11.52
CA GLU A 27 -10.17 6.96 12.39
C GLU A 27 -10.67 6.73 13.83
N HIS A 28 -11.78 6.00 13.99
CA HIS A 28 -12.32 5.72 15.33
C HIS A 28 -11.38 4.82 16.14
N VAL A 29 -10.68 3.87 15.50
CA VAL A 29 -9.69 3.02 16.18
C VAL A 29 -8.50 3.83 16.65
N VAL A 30 -8.01 4.77 15.84
CA VAL A 30 -6.94 5.70 16.22
C VAL A 30 -7.37 6.53 17.45
N ARG A 31 -8.58 7.07 17.42
CA ARG A 31 -9.14 7.90 18.50
C ARG A 31 -9.37 7.13 19.80
N GLU A 32 -9.93 5.93 19.72
CA GLU A 32 -10.28 5.08 20.88
C GLU A 32 -9.05 4.45 21.53
N ALA A 33 -7.99 4.20 20.75
CA ALA A 33 -6.79 3.60 21.29
C ALA A 33 -6.10 4.49 22.34
N HIS A 34 -6.35 5.80 22.36
CA HIS A 34 -5.74 6.76 23.31
C HIS A 34 -4.22 6.63 23.41
N VAL A 35 -3.57 6.22 22.31
CA VAL A 35 -2.13 6.07 22.24
C VAL A 35 -1.58 6.90 21.08
N ASP A 36 -0.67 7.80 21.41
CA ASP A 36 -0.05 8.78 20.51
C ASP A 36 0.77 8.15 19.36
N TYR A 37 0.89 6.82 19.34
CA TYR A 37 1.68 6.07 18.34
C TYR A 37 0.83 5.30 17.32
N VAL A 38 -0.51 5.29 17.42
CA VAL A 38 -1.35 4.62 16.43
C VAL A 38 -1.52 5.53 15.23
N GLN A 39 -0.67 5.34 14.22
CA GLN A 39 -0.79 6.04 12.95
C GLN A 39 -1.87 5.43 12.08
N ARG A 40 -2.57 6.30 11.34
CA ARG A 40 -3.61 5.92 10.38
C ARG A 40 -3.09 5.02 9.25
N PHE A 41 -1.91 5.32 8.72
CA PHE A 41 -1.23 4.49 7.73
C PHE A 41 0.00 3.83 8.37
N ILE A 42 -0.03 2.50 8.46
CA ILE A 42 1.14 1.72 8.88
C ILE A 42 1.81 1.20 7.62
N VAL A 43 2.99 1.71 7.31
CA VAL A 43 3.77 1.27 6.14
C VAL A 43 4.81 0.28 6.58
N LYS A 44 4.91 -0.84 5.87
CA LYS A 44 5.98 -1.83 6.00
C LYS A 44 6.64 -2.00 4.65
N ASP A 45 7.97 -1.96 4.66
CA ASP A 45 8.75 -2.29 3.46
C ASP A 45 8.86 -3.82 3.26
N ALA A 46 9.62 -4.23 2.26
CA ALA A 46 9.88 -5.64 1.94
C ALA A 46 10.63 -6.39 3.07
N THR A 47 11.33 -5.68 3.97
CA THR A 47 12.00 -6.29 5.14
C THR A 47 11.03 -6.54 6.30
N GLY A 48 9.84 -5.94 6.25
CA GLY A 48 8.84 -5.98 7.30
C GLY A 48 9.05 -4.93 8.40
N GLU A 49 10.07 -4.09 8.28
CA GLU A 49 10.27 -2.95 9.18
C GLU A 49 9.20 -1.88 8.95
N SER A 50 8.65 -1.37 10.05
CA SER A 50 7.65 -0.31 10.00
C SER A 50 8.31 1.03 9.67
N VAL A 51 8.05 1.54 8.47
CA VAL A 51 8.42 2.90 8.09
C VAL A 51 7.23 3.79 8.39
N LEU A 52 7.05 4.18 9.65
CA LEU A 52 5.92 5.01 10.07
C LEU A 52 5.69 6.20 9.12
N ALA A 53 4.49 6.33 8.58
CA ALA A 53 4.12 7.48 7.78
C ALA A 53 3.88 8.67 8.70
N TRP A 54 4.76 9.68 8.60
CA TRP A 54 4.73 10.83 9.49
C TRP A 54 3.46 11.70 9.26
N ASP A 55 2.90 11.67 8.05
CA ASP A 55 1.67 12.37 7.72
C ASP A 55 0.52 11.36 7.52
N GLU A 56 -0.55 11.52 8.29
CA GLU A 56 -1.78 10.69 8.23
C GLU A 56 -2.66 10.97 6.99
N THR A 57 -2.05 11.46 5.91
CA THR A 57 -2.73 11.84 4.67
C THR A 57 -2.23 10.99 3.51
N ALA A 58 -3.07 10.82 2.49
CA ALA A 58 -2.70 10.15 1.26
C ALA A 58 -1.50 10.82 0.57
N GLU A 59 -1.40 12.15 0.65
CA GLU A 59 -0.26 12.93 0.13
C GLU A 59 1.03 12.63 0.88
N GLY A 60 0.97 12.60 2.21
CA GLY A 60 2.11 12.26 3.06
C GLY A 60 2.64 10.86 2.78
N LEU A 61 1.73 9.89 2.73
CA LEU A 61 2.05 8.51 2.35
C LEU A 61 2.67 8.45 0.95
N MET A 62 2.10 9.13 -0.04
CA MET A 62 2.63 9.15 -1.40
C MET A 62 4.02 9.79 -1.47
N ASN A 63 4.26 10.87 -0.74
CA ASN A 63 5.57 11.51 -0.67
C ASN A 63 6.63 10.55 -0.10
N GLN A 64 6.28 9.77 0.91
CA GLN A 64 7.17 8.74 1.46
C GLN A 64 7.40 7.59 0.49
N ILE A 65 6.35 7.09 -0.18
CA ILE A 65 6.46 6.05 -1.20
C ILE A 65 7.41 6.49 -2.32
N LYS A 66 7.31 7.75 -2.77
CA LYS A 66 8.18 8.30 -3.83
C LYS A 66 9.65 8.36 -3.46
N GLN A 67 9.99 8.36 -2.17
CA GLN A 67 11.37 8.33 -1.69
C GLN A 67 11.95 6.90 -1.66
N GLN A 68 11.13 5.86 -1.85
CA GLN A 68 11.60 4.48 -1.89
C GLN A 68 12.34 4.15 -3.20
N PRO A 69 13.24 3.15 -3.18
CA PRO A 69 13.89 2.61 -4.37
C PRO A 69 12.91 2.36 -5.52
N ALA A 70 13.37 2.61 -6.75
CA ALA A 70 12.52 2.49 -7.95
C ALA A 70 11.93 1.07 -8.12
N GLU A 71 12.68 0.05 -7.72
CA GLU A 71 12.26 -1.36 -7.74
C GLU A 71 11.05 -1.60 -6.82
N LEU A 72 11.09 -1.11 -5.58
CA LEU A 72 9.96 -1.20 -4.65
C LEU A 72 8.72 -0.45 -5.15
N ARG A 73 8.92 0.73 -5.78
CA ARG A 73 7.81 1.49 -6.37
C ARG A 73 7.19 0.79 -7.58
N ALA A 74 8.00 0.10 -8.38
CA ALA A 74 7.54 -0.68 -9.52
C ALA A 74 6.69 -1.89 -9.11
N ASN A 75 7.00 -2.50 -7.96
CA ASN A 75 6.19 -3.55 -7.32
C ASN A 75 4.91 -3.03 -6.65
N GLY A 76 4.75 -1.70 -6.57
CA GLY A 76 3.51 -1.05 -6.18
C GLY A 76 3.24 -1.04 -4.67
N VAL A 77 2.05 -0.53 -4.36
CA VAL A 77 1.54 -0.35 -3.00
C VAL A 77 0.45 -1.40 -2.75
N TRP A 78 0.59 -2.12 -1.65
CA TRP A 78 -0.27 -3.22 -1.23
C TRP A 78 -1.07 -2.80 -0.01
N LEU A 79 -2.23 -2.20 -0.25
CA LEU A 79 -3.10 -1.62 0.75
C LEU A 79 -4.04 -2.65 1.35
N VAL A 80 -3.85 -2.93 2.64
CA VAL A 80 -4.77 -3.70 3.46
C VAL A 80 -5.77 -2.74 4.09
N VAL A 81 -7.04 -2.94 3.74
CA VAL A 81 -8.17 -2.25 4.35
C VAL A 81 -8.93 -3.17 5.29
N THR A 82 -9.68 -2.61 6.22
CA THR A 82 -10.65 -3.33 7.06
C THR A 82 -12.03 -3.26 6.42
N GLN A 83 -13.06 -3.76 7.11
CA GLN A 83 -14.43 -3.75 6.66
C GLN A 83 -14.88 -2.31 6.29
N PRO A 84 -15.38 -2.07 5.06
CA PRO A 84 -15.68 -0.72 4.58
C PRO A 84 -16.66 0.07 5.47
N ALA A 85 -17.59 -0.63 6.14
CA ALA A 85 -18.56 -0.03 7.06
C ALA A 85 -17.92 0.62 8.29
N SER A 86 -16.66 0.30 8.60
CA SER A 86 -15.90 0.84 9.72
C SER A 86 -15.22 2.18 9.42
N TYR A 87 -15.23 2.61 8.14
CA TYR A 87 -14.52 3.80 7.70
C TYR A 87 -15.36 5.07 7.80
N SER A 88 -14.77 6.13 8.36
CA SER A 88 -15.38 7.46 8.37
C SER A 88 -15.44 8.08 6.97
N THR A 89 -16.18 9.17 6.81
CA THR A 89 -16.15 9.95 5.55
C THR A 89 -14.73 10.37 5.17
N ARG A 90 -13.90 10.71 6.17
CA ARG A 90 -12.50 11.07 5.97
C ARG A 90 -11.66 9.86 5.52
N ASP A 91 -11.88 8.68 6.10
CA ASP A 91 -11.23 7.42 5.68
C ASP A 91 -11.46 7.12 4.21
N ASN A 92 -12.72 7.24 3.77
CA ASN A 92 -13.06 7.04 2.37
C ASN A 92 -12.43 8.11 1.46
N GLN A 93 -12.39 9.37 1.89
CA GLN A 93 -11.74 10.44 1.12
C GLN A 93 -10.23 10.21 0.96
N GLU A 94 -9.53 9.79 2.01
CA GLU A 94 -8.10 9.51 1.93
C GLU A 94 -7.80 8.29 1.04
N LEU A 95 -8.67 7.27 1.05
CA LEU A 95 -8.55 6.13 0.13
C LEU A 95 -8.70 6.55 -1.33
N GLU A 96 -9.71 7.38 -1.63
CA GLU A 96 -9.92 7.92 -2.98
C GLU A 96 -8.73 8.79 -3.42
N ASN A 97 -8.26 9.68 -2.55
CA ASN A 97 -7.10 10.52 -2.81
C ASN A 97 -5.84 9.69 -3.08
N LEU A 98 -5.64 8.60 -2.32
CA LEU A 98 -4.51 7.70 -2.52
C LEU A 98 -4.57 7.02 -3.88
N GLY A 99 -5.76 6.60 -4.33
CA GLY A 99 -5.98 6.05 -5.67
C GLY A 99 -5.60 7.04 -6.78
N LEU A 100 -6.12 8.27 -6.70
CA LEU A 100 -5.80 9.34 -7.65
C LEU A 100 -4.30 9.68 -7.68
N LEU A 101 -3.67 9.72 -6.51
CA LEU A 101 -2.23 9.98 -6.40
C LEU A 101 -1.39 8.83 -6.97
N ALA A 102 -1.79 7.58 -6.72
CA ALA A 102 -1.10 6.40 -7.25
C ALA A 102 -1.18 6.39 -8.78
N GLU A 103 -2.35 6.64 -9.35
CA GLU A 103 -2.56 6.78 -10.79
C GLU A 103 -1.70 7.91 -11.38
N THR A 104 -1.76 9.11 -10.79
CA THR A 104 -0.98 10.27 -11.25
C THR A 104 0.52 10.00 -11.26
N ASN A 105 1.02 9.27 -10.25
CA ASN A 105 2.44 8.94 -10.14
C ASN A 105 2.83 7.62 -10.83
N HIS A 106 1.89 6.97 -11.54
CA HIS A 106 2.08 5.69 -12.23
C HIS A 106 2.61 4.58 -11.30
N ILE A 107 2.08 4.53 -10.08
CA ILE A 107 2.41 3.52 -9.08
C ILE A 107 1.25 2.52 -9.00
N PRO A 108 1.47 1.22 -9.24
CA PRO A 108 0.42 0.22 -9.09
C PRO A 108 -0.14 0.23 -7.67
N LEU A 109 -1.47 0.24 -7.55
CA LEU A 109 -2.14 0.16 -6.25
C LEU A 109 -3.02 -1.09 -6.19
N PHE A 110 -2.72 -1.94 -5.22
CA PHE A 110 -3.45 -3.16 -4.93
C PHE A 110 -4.18 -2.99 -3.59
N GLN A 111 -5.42 -3.44 -3.52
CA GLN A 111 -6.23 -3.41 -2.32
C GLN A 111 -6.76 -4.80 -1.97
N SER A 112 -6.76 -5.13 -0.68
CA SER A 112 -7.46 -6.30 -0.15
C SER A 112 -8.07 -5.99 1.21
N GLN A 113 -9.24 -6.57 1.49
CA GLN A 113 -9.77 -6.57 2.86
C GLN A 113 -8.95 -7.53 3.72
N ALA A 114 -8.70 -7.16 4.98
CA ALA A 114 -7.97 -7.98 5.94
C ALA A 114 -8.58 -9.38 6.10
N SER A 115 -9.92 -9.50 6.01
CA SER A 115 -10.66 -10.77 6.06
C SER A 115 -10.50 -11.65 4.81
N GLU A 116 -10.04 -11.09 3.69
CA GLU A 116 -9.89 -11.79 2.41
C GLU A 116 -8.42 -12.19 2.16
N LEU A 117 -7.50 -11.86 3.07
CA LEU A 117 -6.10 -12.24 2.94
C LEU A 117 -5.92 -13.78 3.06
N PRO A 118 -4.95 -14.36 2.32
CA PRO A 118 -4.00 -13.69 1.43
C PRO A 118 -4.48 -13.51 -0.02
N HIS A 119 -5.71 -13.93 -0.36
CA HIS A 119 -6.14 -14.10 -1.76
C HIS A 119 -6.99 -12.96 -2.33
N GLY A 120 -7.48 -12.04 -1.50
CA GLY A 120 -8.43 -11.00 -1.88
C GLY A 120 -7.85 -9.78 -2.60
N TRP A 121 -6.68 -9.88 -3.21
CA TRP A 121 -6.03 -8.73 -3.85
C TRP A 121 -6.72 -8.33 -5.15
N LYS A 122 -6.96 -7.03 -5.29
CA LYS A 122 -7.48 -6.43 -6.51
C LYS A 122 -6.63 -5.22 -6.86
N ARG A 123 -6.23 -5.13 -8.13
CA ARG A 123 -5.62 -3.91 -8.64
C ARG A 123 -6.70 -2.87 -8.84
N ILE A 124 -6.51 -1.69 -8.26
CA ILE A 124 -7.46 -0.58 -8.34
C ILE A 124 -6.94 0.58 -9.20
N HIS A 125 -5.61 0.75 -9.32
CA HIS A 125 -4.94 1.67 -10.24
C HIS A 125 -3.64 1.05 -10.79
#